data_AF-A0A1N7SXN6-F1
#
_entry.id   AF-A0A1N7SXN6-F1
#
_cell.length_a   1.000
_cell.length_b   1.000
_cell.length_c   1.000
_cell.angle_alpha   90.00
_cell.angle_beta   90.00
_cell.angle_gamma   90.00
#
_symmetry.space_group_name_H-M   'P 1'
#
loop_
_entity.id
_entity.type
_entity.pdbx_description
1 polymer ?
#
loop_
_entity_poly.entity_id
_entity_poly.type
_entity_poly.pdbx_seq_one_letter_code
_entity_poly.pdbx_strand_id
1 'polypeptide(L)'
;MSGTRITDQQVRLYMNKRKHHPQEVAAAKTGISVRTARRIERDATLPSQKPRHSWRTRPDPFAEVWDSEVVPLLRNAPHLMGITVLRKLQDDHPDRYPDSMRRTLERRIRQWRALEGPTQEVFFPQEHQPGVRGLSDFTDMSKLCVTIGGAPFGHRLYHFVLAFSRWEYANVVEGGESFEALTTGLQNALWQAGGCPREHRTDSLSAAFRNLTEQEDFTTRYAALLDHYGMEGTRNNRGLGHEYGAVKNMCCSIKN
;
A
#
# COMPACT_ATOMS: atom_id res chain seq x y z
N MET A 1 22.84 -23.07 -25.93
CA MET A 1 21.83 -22.46 -25.04
C MET A 1 22.42 -21.21 -24.40
N SER A 2 22.11 -20.05 -24.96
CA SER A 2 22.45 -18.72 -24.43
C SER A 2 21.32 -18.24 -23.51
N GLY A 3 21.65 -17.71 -22.32
CA GLY A 3 20.79 -16.69 -21.71
C GLY A 3 20.64 -16.69 -20.19
N THR A 4 20.74 -17.83 -19.51
CA THR A 4 20.43 -17.85 -18.07
C THR A 4 21.69 -17.62 -17.24
N ARG A 5 21.67 -16.57 -16.39
CA ARG A 5 22.74 -16.36 -15.39
C ARG A 5 22.71 -17.52 -14.40
N ILE A 6 23.88 -18.07 -14.10
CA ILE A 6 24.04 -19.16 -13.13
C ILE A 6 23.70 -18.61 -11.73
N THR A 7 22.85 -19.33 -11.00
CA THR A 7 22.46 -18.96 -9.64
C THR A 7 23.35 -19.61 -8.59
N ASP A 8 23.38 -19.06 -7.38
CA ASP A 8 24.09 -19.66 -6.24
C ASP A 8 23.62 -21.09 -5.95
N GLN A 9 22.31 -21.34 -6.10
CA GLN A 9 21.73 -22.66 -5.89
C GLN A 9 22.27 -23.66 -6.91
N GLN A 10 22.41 -23.28 -8.18
CA GLN A 10 23.00 -24.14 -9.21
C GLN A 10 24.47 -24.45 -8.91
N VAL A 11 25.23 -23.49 -8.40
CA VAL A 11 26.63 -23.70 -7.99
C VAL A 11 26.71 -24.68 -6.81
N ARG A 12 25.88 -24.50 -5.78
CA ARG A 12 25.85 -25.41 -4.61
C ARG A 12 25.42 -26.81 -5.00
N LEU A 13 24.39 -26.93 -5.84
CA LEU A 13 23.92 -28.21 -6.36
C LEU A 13 25.01 -28.90 -7.19
N TYR A 14 25.73 -28.14 -8.03
CA TYR A 14 26.84 -28.67 -8.81
C TYR A 14 27.95 -29.21 -7.89
N MET A 15 28.39 -28.44 -6.90
CA MET A 15 29.42 -28.87 -5.95
C MET A 15 29.00 -30.12 -5.16
N ASN A 16 27.72 -30.26 -4.82
CA ASN A 16 27.20 -31.46 -4.18
C ASN A 16 27.24 -32.67 -5.13
N LYS A 17 26.72 -32.53 -6.36
CA LYS A 17 26.73 -33.62 -7.37
C LYS A 17 28.13 -34.01 -7.80
N ARG A 18 29.07 -33.06 -7.84
CA ARG A 18 30.47 -33.28 -8.23
C ARG A 18 31.23 -34.23 -7.30
N LYS A 19 30.79 -34.38 -6.03
CA LYS A 19 31.35 -35.34 -5.07
C LYS A 19 31.15 -36.80 -5.50
N HIS A 20 30.08 -37.10 -6.24
CA HIS A 20 29.65 -38.46 -6.55
C HIS A 20 29.61 -38.75 -8.06
N HIS A 21 29.84 -37.74 -8.90
CA HIS A 21 29.73 -37.85 -10.35
C HIS A 21 30.89 -37.16 -11.06
N PRO A 22 31.27 -37.66 -12.25
CA PRO A 22 32.26 -36.98 -13.09
C PRO A 22 31.71 -35.60 -13.52
N GLN A 23 32.63 -34.68 -13.84
CA GLN A 23 32.33 -33.28 -14.13
C GLN A 23 31.22 -33.08 -15.17
N GLU A 24 31.26 -33.84 -16.27
CA GLU A 24 30.27 -33.73 -17.35
C GLU A 24 28.86 -34.14 -16.91
N VAL A 25 28.76 -35.22 -16.14
CA VAL A 25 27.50 -35.73 -15.60
C VAL A 25 26.95 -34.80 -14.53
N ALA A 26 27.80 -34.26 -13.65
CA ALA A 26 27.39 -33.26 -12.66
C ALA A 26 26.92 -31.96 -13.33
N ALA A 27 27.62 -31.49 -14.38
CA ALA A 27 27.24 -30.31 -15.14
C ALA A 27 25.89 -30.49 -15.86
N ALA A 28 25.69 -31.64 -16.52
CA ALA A 28 24.43 -31.96 -17.19
C ALA A 28 23.26 -32.05 -16.20
N LYS A 29 23.44 -32.73 -15.06
CA LYS A 29 22.42 -32.85 -14.00
C LYS A 29 22.02 -31.52 -13.36
N THR A 30 22.86 -30.49 -13.47
CA THR A 30 22.61 -29.15 -12.89
C THR A 30 22.23 -28.12 -13.94
N GLY A 31 22.13 -28.52 -15.21
CA GLY A 31 21.74 -27.63 -16.31
C GLY A 31 22.80 -26.58 -16.66
N ILE A 32 24.09 -26.84 -16.38
CA ILE A 32 25.18 -25.93 -16.71
C ILE A 32 26.13 -26.53 -17.75
N SER A 33 26.83 -25.68 -18.50
CA SER A 33 27.82 -26.16 -19.47
C SER A 33 29.08 -26.70 -18.79
N VAL A 34 29.78 -27.65 -19.43
CA VAL A 34 31.07 -28.18 -18.95
C VAL A 34 32.10 -27.06 -18.76
N ARG A 35 32.09 -26.04 -19.65
CA ARG A 35 32.94 -24.84 -19.50
C ARG A 35 32.64 -24.08 -18.20
N THR A 36 31.37 -23.96 -17.84
CA THR A 36 30.93 -23.30 -16.61
C THR A 36 31.34 -24.11 -15.38
N ALA A 37 31.14 -25.42 -15.42
CA ALA A 37 31.55 -26.36 -14.39
C ALA A 37 33.05 -26.27 -14.09
N ARG A 38 33.91 -26.23 -15.14
CA ARG A 38 35.35 -25.99 -14.99
C ARG A 38 35.68 -24.64 -14.33
N ARG A 39 34.91 -23.59 -14.65
CA ARG A 39 35.10 -22.26 -14.04
C ARG A 39 34.70 -22.26 -12.56
N ILE A 40 33.63 -22.97 -12.20
CA ILE A 40 33.16 -23.12 -10.81
C ILE A 40 34.19 -23.90 -9.96
N GLU A 41 34.83 -24.94 -10.54
CA GLU A 41 35.87 -25.70 -9.84
C GLU A 41 37.14 -24.89 -9.58
N ARG A 42 37.52 -24.00 -10.51
CA ARG A 42 38.69 -23.12 -10.35
C ARG A 42 38.43 -21.98 -9.37
N ASP A 43 37.19 -21.53 -9.27
CA ASP A 43 36.79 -20.42 -8.43
C ASP A 43 35.39 -20.70 -7.85
N ALA A 44 35.39 -21.19 -6.61
CA ALA A 44 34.20 -21.60 -5.88
C ALA A 44 33.38 -20.42 -5.32
N THR A 45 33.76 -19.17 -5.61
CA THR A 45 32.97 -18.01 -5.19
C THR A 45 31.59 -18.05 -5.83
N LEU A 46 30.56 -17.86 -4.99
CA LEU A 46 29.18 -17.86 -5.46
C LEU A 46 28.93 -16.64 -6.37
N PRO A 47 28.09 -16.76 -7.41
CA PRO A 47 27.72 -15.63 -8.27
C PRO A 47 27.28 -14.37 -7.50
N SER A 48 26.60 -14.51 -6.36
CA SER A 48 26.22 -13.39 -5.49
C SER A 48 27.38 -12.72 -4.76
N GLN A 49 28.47 -13.44 -4.51
CA GLN A 49 29.65 -12.97 -3.80
C GLN A 49 30.67 -12.31 -4.71
N LYS A 50 30.53 -12.48 -6.04
CA LYS A 50 31.42 -11.83 -6.99
C LYS A 50 31.11 -10.34 -7.04
N PRO A 51 32.12 -9.46 -6.91
CA PRO A 51 31.90 -8.03 -7.00
C PRO A 51 31.25 -7.70 -8.33
N ARG A 52 30.14 -6.96 -8.28
CA ARG A 52 29.52 -6.44 -9.50
C ARG A 52 30.52 -5.52 -10.17
N HIS A 53 30.76 -5.71 -11.47
CA HIS A 53 31.56 -4.80 -12.26
C HIS A 53 31.01 -3.37 -12.10
N SER A 54 31.80 -2.53 -11.45
CA SER A 54 31.45 -1.13 -11.15
C SER A 54 31.87 -0.18 -12.28
N TRP A 55 32.78 -0.62 -13.15
CA TRP A 55 33.27 0.22 -14.23
C TRP A 55 32.28 0.30 -15.39
N ARG A 56 32.02 1.52 -15.84
CA ARG A 56 31.34 1.75 -17.11
C ARG A 56 32.32 1.46 -18.24
N THR A 57 31.92 0.63 -19.20
CA THR A 57 32.73 0.35 -20.40
C THR A 57 32.75 1.51 -21.39
N ARG A 58 31.84 2.49 -21.25
CA ARG A 58 31.73 3.65 -22.15
C ARG A 58 31.50 4.95 -21.36
N PRO A 59 32.06 6.08 -21.82
CA PRO A 59 31.75 7.39 -21.27
C PRO A 59 30.25 7.70 -21.39
N ASP A 60 29.73 8.52 -20.47
CA ASP A 60 28.31 8.87 -20.47
C ASP A 60 28.00 9.84 -21.62
N PRO A 61 27.11 9.47 -22.56
CA PRO A 61 26.82 10.32 -23.72
C PRO A 61 26.15 11.65 -23.34
N PHE A 62 25.55 11.75 -22.15
CA PHE A 62 24.84 12.95 -21.71
C PHE A 62 25.66 13.79 -20.72
N ALA A 63 26.94 13.46 -20.46
CA ALA A 63 27.73 14.14 -19.41
C ALA A 63 27.74 15.67 -19.56
N GLU A 64 27.93 16.17 -20.77
CA GLU A 64 28.09 17.62 -21.05
C GLU A 64 26.78 18.41 -20.92
N VAL A 65 25.63 17.79 -21.25
CA VAL A 65 24.31 18.44 -21.24
C VAL A 65 23.51 18.16 -19.97
N TRP A 66 24.01 17.29 -19.09
CA TRP A 66 23.23 16.80 -17.96
C TRP A 66 22.91 17.92 -16.96
N ASP A 67 23.93 18.57 -16.43
CA ASP A 67 23.77 19.59 -15.39
C ASP A 67 23.33 20.94 -15.96
N SER A 68 23.67 21.22 -17.22
CA SER A 68 23.37 22.49 -17.91
C SER A 68 21.96 22.55 -18.49
N GLU A 69 21.43 21.45 -19.03
CA GLU A 69 20.16 21.45 -19.77
C GLU A 69 19.14 20.50 -19.14
N VAL A 70 19.53 19.25 -18.88
CA VAL A 70 18.59 18.20 -18.45
C VAL A 70 18.10 18.40 -17.01
N VAL A 71 19.01 18.67 -16.07
CA VAL A 71 18.66 18.88 -14.65
C VAL A 71 17.73 20.09 -14.47
N PRO A 72 17.99 21.28 -15.07
CA PRO A 72 17.06 22.40 -15.00
C PRO A 72 15.66 22.08 -15.55
N LEU A 73 15.57 21.35 -16.66
CA LEU A 73 14.28 20.91 -17.22
C LEU A 73 13.51 20.02 -16.24
N LEU A 74 14.18 19.06 -15.60
CA LEU A 74 13.57 18.16 -14.64
C LEU A 74 13.18 18.86 -13.32
N ARG A 75 13.93 19.89 -12.90
CA ARG A 75 13.58 20.71 -11.73
C ARG A 75 12.34 21.57 -12.00
N ASN A 76 12.28 22.19 -13.19
CA ASN A 76 11.15 23.03 -13.58
C ASN A 76 9.87 22.20 -13.84
N ALA A 77 10.01 21.02 -14.42
CA ALA A 77 8.89 20.13 -14.72
C ALA A 77 9.22 18.67 -14.35
N PRO A 78 9.01 18.28 -13.07
CA PRO A 78 9.41 16.96 -12.54
C PRO A 78 8.76 15.77 -13.24
N HIS A 79 7.59 15.97 -13.86
CA HIS A 79 6.80 14.94 -14.55
C HIS A 79 7.21 14.71 -16.01
N LEU A 80 8.20 15.45 -16.54
CA LEU A 80 8.65 15.28 -17.93
C LEU A 80 9.08 13.85 -18.23
N MET A 81 8.60 13.30 -19.34
CA MET A 81 9.02 11.96 -19.75
C MET A 81 10.40 12.00 -20.40
N GLY A 82 11.18 10.92 -20.24
CA GLY A 82 12.52 10.84 -20.86
C GLY A 82 12.48 10.96 -22.38
N ILE A 83 11.39 10.55 -23.04
CA ILE A 83 11.20 10.78 -24.48
C ILE A 83 11.08 12.27 -24.84
N THR A 84 10.42 13.06 -24.00
CA THR A 84 10.25 14.51 -24.20
C THR A 84 11.59 15.22 -24.01
N VAL A 85 12.35 14.83 -22.99
CA VAL A 85 13.70 15.35 -22.77
C VAL A 85 14.62 15.00 -23.93
N LEU A 86 14.56 13.76 -24.44
CA LEU A 86 15.38 13.35 -25.58
C LEU A 86 15.04 14.15 -26.84
N ARG A 87 13.75 14.35 -27.13
CA ARG A 87 13.32 15.12 -28.30
C ARG A 87 13.82 16.56 -28.23
N LYS A 88 13.70 17.20 -27.06
CA LYS A 88 14.24 18.53 -26.85
C LYS A 88 15.75 18.58 -27.08
N LEU A 89 16.50 17.60 -26.59
CA LEU A 89 17.94 17.50 -26.83
C LEU A 89 18.28 17.28 -28.32
N GLN A 90 17.45 16.56 -29.06
CA GLN A 90 17.60 16.38 -30.51
C GLN A 90 17.32 17.68 -31.29
N ASP A 91 16.34 18.45 -30.83
CA ASP A 91 16.01 19.76 -31.40
C ASP A 91 17.12 20.78 -31.13
N ASP A 92 17.65 20.81 -29.90
CA ASP A 92 18.71 21.75 -29.49
C ASP A 92 20.11 21.34 -30.02
N HIS A 93 20.36 20.03 -30.19
CA HIS A 93 21.62 19.47 -30.68
C HIS A 93 21.38 18.44 -31.81
N PRO A 94 21.19 18.90 -33.06
CA PRO A 94 20.98 18.03 -34.20
C PRO A 94 22.08 16.97 -34.34
N ASP A 95 21.69 15.74 -34.71
CA ASP A 95 22.56 14.58 -34.97
C ASP A 95 23.42 14.06 -33.80
N ARG A 96 23.33 14.67 -32.62
CA ARG A 96 24.16 14.29 -31.46
C ARG A 96 23.56 13.18 -30.60
N TYR A 97 22.22 13.06 -30.57
CA TYR A 97 21.50 12.16 -29.68
C TYR A 97 20.53 11.23 -30.43
N PRO A 98 20.97 10.06 -30.92
CA PRO A 98 20.08 9.11 -31.58
C PRO A 98 19.08 8.47 -30.61
N ASP A 99 17.93 8.03 -31.14
CA ASP A 99 16.85 7.37 -30.37
C ASP A 99 17.31 6.16 -29.56
N SER A 100 18.38 5.49 -29.98
CA SER A 100 19.00 4.38 -29.25
C SER A 100 19.46 4.76 -27.84
N MET A 101 19.71 6.05 -27.57
CA MET A 101 20.12 6.56 -26.27
C MET A 101 18.94 6.81 -25.30
N ARG A 102 17.69 6.70 -25.77
CA ARG A 102 16.49 6.92 -24.95
C ARG A 102 16.50 6.12 -23.65
N ARG A 103 16.79 4.82 -23.71
CA ARG A 103 16.84 3.96 -22.51
C ARG A 103 17.92 4.39 -21.52
N THR A 104 19.05 4.89 -22.03
CA THR A 104 20.14 5.40 -21.19
C THR A 104 19.71 6.68 -20.47
N LEU A 105 19.04 7.59 -21.19
CA LEU A 105 18.50 8.82 -20.64
C LEU A 105 17.43 8.55 -19.58
N GLU A 106 16.43 7.73 -19.90
CA GLU A 106 15.35 7.36 -18.97
C GLU A 106 15.87 6.74 -17.67
N ARG A 107 16.89 5.87 -17.77
CA ARG A 107 17.54 5.28 -16.59
C ARG A 107 18.23 6.35 -15.74
N ARG A 108 18.94 7.29 -16.37
CA ARG A 108 19.65 8.37 -15.68
C ARG A 108 18.66 9.33 -15.01
N ILE A 109 17.56 9.68 -15.68
CA ILE A 109 16.46 10.49 -15.11
C ILE A 109 15.83 9.78 -13.90
N ARG A 110 15.56 8.47 -14.00
CA ARG A 110 15.02 7.69 -12.88
C ARG A 110 15.96 7.70 -11.67
N GLN A 111 17.26 7.54 -11.90
CA GLN A 111 18.25 7.60 -10.83
C GLN A 111 18.30 8.98 -10.18
N TRP A 112 18.27 10.05 -10.98
CA TRP A 112 18.23 11.41 -10.48
C TRP A 112 16.97 11.68 -9.66
N ARG A 113 15.78 11.26 -10.12
CA ARG A 113 14.53 11.40 -9.36
C ARG A 113 14.55 10.68 -8.02
N ALA A 114 15.24 9.54 -7.92
CA ALA A 114 15.35 8.80 -6.66
C ALA A 114 16.24 9.50 -5.62
N LEU A 115 17.15 10.37 -6.06
CA LEU A 115 18.11 11.08 -5.19
C LEU A 115 17.67 12.52 -4.90
N GLU A 116 17.18 13.21 -5.92
CA GLU A 116 16.95 14.67 -5.95
C GLU A 116 15.52 15.03 -6.37
N GLY A 117 14.68 14.03 -6.66
CA GLY A 117 13.30 14.26 -7.06
C GLY A 117 12.43 14.77 -5.90
N PRO A 118 11.24 15.31 -6.22
CA PRO A 118 10.28 15.69 -5.19
C PRO A 118 9.96 14.47 -4.31
N THR A 119 9.80 14.70 -3.01
CA THR A 119 9.49 13.65 -2.03
C THR A 119 8.29 12.85 -2.54
N GLN A 120 8.51 11.58 -2.85
CA GLN A 120 7.42 10.69 -3.20
C GLN A 120 6.62 10.44 -1.92
N GLU A 121 5.30 10.62 -1.98
CA GLU A 121 4.42 10.21 -0.89
C GLU A 121 4.64 8.71 -0.63
N VAL A 122 5.14 8.40 0.56
CA VAL A 122 5.37 7.02 0.98
C VAL A 122 4.02 6.42 1.35
N PHE A 123 3.55 5.48 0.55
CA PHE A 123 2.34 4.73 0.86
C PHE A 123 2.69 3.58 1.80
N PHE A 124 2.15 3.63 3.02
CA PHE A 124 2.16 2.48 3.93
C PHE A 124 0.85 1.73 3.76
N PRO A 125 0.86 0.47 3.28
CA PRO A 125 -0.36 -0.32 3.21
C PRO A 125 -0.88 -0.54 4.63
N GLN A 126 -2.15 -0.17 4.85
CA GLN A 126 -2.84 -0.47 6.09
C GLN A 126 -3.30 -1.93 6.04
N GLU A 127 -2.59 -2.82 6.72
CA GLU A 127 -3.01 -4.21 6.86
C GLU A 127 -4.09 -4.32 7.95
N HIS A 128 -5.30 -4.74 7.56
CA HIS A 128 -6.35 -5.09 8.51
C HIS A 128 -6.22 -6.57 8.86
N GLN A 129 -6.13 -6.89 10.15
CA GLN A 129 -6.11 -8.29 10.58
C GLN A 129 -7.55 -8.79 10.85
N PRO A 130 -7.84 -10.07 10.57
CA PRO A 130 -9.14 -10.68 10.87
C PRO A 130 -9.51 -10.52 12.35
N GLY A 131 -10.74 -10.09 12.63
CA GLY A 131 -11.26 -9.95 14.00
C GLY A 131 -10.60 -8.86 14.85
N VAL A 132 -9.71 -8.05 14.27
CA VAL A 132 -9.03 -6.99 15.05
C VAL A 132 -9.87 -5.74 15.17
N ARG A 133 -10.49 -5.26 14.09
CA ARG A 133 -11.12 -3.94 14.08
C ARG A 133 -12.56 -3.97 13.57
N GLY A 134 -13.48 -3.52 14.43
CA GLY A 134 -14.85 -3.14 14.09
C GLY A 134 -15.00 -1.62 14.06
N LEU A 135 -15.80 -1.13 13.12
CA LEU A 135 -16.04 0.29 12.88
C LEU A 135 -17.54 0.54 12.95
N SER A 136 -17.95 1.57 13.69
CA SER A 136 -19.34 2.03 13.73
C SER A 136 -19.48 3.48 13.31
N ASP A 137 -20.47 3.72 12.45
CA ASP A 137 -20.84 5.04 11.98
C ASP A 137 -22.37 5.22 11.94
N PHE A 138 -22.80 6.47 12.00
CA PHE A 138 -24.19 6.86 11.78
C PHE A 138 -24.29 7.65 10.48
N THR A 139 -25.20 7.23 9.61
CA THR A 139 -25.49 7.96 8.38
C THR A 139 -26.87 8.59 8.45
N ASP A 140 -26.92 9.90 8.23
CA ASP A 140 -28.18 10.62 8.04
C ASP A 140 -28.79 10.28 6.68
N MET A 141 -30.03 9.80 6.70
CA MET A 141 -30.82 9.40 5.54
C MET A 141 -31.92 10.40 5.18
N SER A 142 -31.89 11.60 5.76
CA SER A 142 -32.83 12.70 5.45
C SER A 142 -32.99 12.97 3.95
N LYS A 143 -31.93 12.81 3.16
CA LYS A 143 -31.94 13.00 1.69
C LYS A 143 -32.78 11.98 0.92
N LEU A 144 -33.07 10.81 1.50
CA LEU A 144 -33.88 9.78 0.83
C LEU A 144 -35.38 10.11 0.85
N CYS A 145 -35.81 11.10 1.66
CA CYS A 145 -37.20 11.56 1.74
C CYS A 145 -38.23 10.43 1.93
N VAL A 146 -37.86 9.41 2.70
CA VAL A 146 -38.74 8.27 3.00
C VAL A 146 -39.98 8.76 3.74
N THR A 147 -41.15 8.22 3.38
CA THR A 147 -42.42 8.52 4.04
C THR A 147 -43.04 7.24 4.59
N ILE A 148 -43.61 7.31 5.80
CA ILE A 148 -44.37 6.23 6.42
C ILE A 148 -45.77 6.76 6.69
N GLY A 149 -46.80 6.09 6.15
CA GLY A 149 -48.19 6.56 6.29
C GLY A 149 -48.45 7.96 5.71
N GLY A 150 -47.63 8.41 4.75
CA GLY A 150 -47.72 9.75 4.14
C GLY A 150 -46.99 10.86 4.91
N ALA A 151 -46.42 10.57 6.09
CA ALA A 151 -45.61 11.53 6.83
C ALA A 151 -44.11 11.33 6.55
N PRO A 152 -43.30 12.42 6.43
CA PRO A 152 -41.85 12.32 6.32
C PRO A 152 -41.23 11.60 7.52
N PHE A 153 -40.38 10.62 7.23
CA PHE A 153 -39.69 9.81 8.24
C PHE A 153 -38.21 10.21 8.30
N GLY A 154 -37.89 11.09 9.25
CA GLY A 154 -36.52 11.45 9.57
C GLY A 154 -35.82 10.30 10.28
N HIS A 155 -34.98 9.57 9.56
CA HIS A 155 -34.30 8.40 10.06
C HIS A 155 -32.81 8.45 9.80
N ARG A 156 -32.08 7.70 10.61
CA ARG A 156 -30.64 7.46 10.44
C ARG A 156 -30.40 5.98 10.33
N LEU A 157 -29.26 5.65 9.73
CA LEU A 157 -28.78 4.28 9.66
C LEU A 157 -27.57 4.15 10.57
N TYR A 158 -27.65 3.28 11.57
CA TYR A 158 -26.46 2.78 12.23
C TYR A 158 -25.81 1.75 11.31
N HIS A 159 -24.50 1.85 11.14
CA HIS A 159 -23.71 0.93 10.32
C HIS A 159 -22.51 0.44 11.12
N PHE A 160 -22.31 -0.87 11.12
CA PHE A 160 -21.16 -1.55 11.67
C PHE A 160 -20.45 -2.33 10.57
N VAL A 161 -19.11 -2.28 10.53
CA VAL A 161 -18.29 -3.02 9.57
C VAL A 161 -17.03 -3.60 10.20
N LEU A 162 -16.70 -4.83 9.83
CA LEU A 162 -15.40 -5.44 10.14
C LEU A 162 -14.36 -5.06 9.09
N ALA A 163 -13.24 -4.48 9.51
CA ALA A 163 -12.25 -3.89 8.60
C ALA A 163 -11.58 -4.90 7.64
N PHE A 164 -11.43 -6.16 8.08
CA PHE A 164 -10.83 -7.22 7.27
C PHE A 164 -11.84 -7.87 6.32
N SER A 165 -12.92 -8.44 6.85
CA SER A 165 -13.89 -9.22 6.08
C SER A 165 -14.89 -8.37 5.31
N ARG A 166 -15.00 -7.07 5.62
CA ARG A 166 -16.08 -6.19 5.13
C ARG A 166 -17.47 -6.74 5.43
N TRP A 167 -17.60 -7.58 6.45
CA TRP A 167 -18.91 -7.97 6.92
C TRP A 167 -19.57 -6.75 7.55
N GLU A 168 -20.81 -6.49 7.15
CA GLU A 168 -21.54 -5.27 7.48
C GLU A 168 -22.87 -5.62 8.15
N TYR A 169 -23.23 -4.81 9.14
CA TYR A 169 -24.54 -4.80 9.76
C TYR A 169 -25.08 -3.38 9.74
N ALA A 170 -26.36 -3.23 9.42
CA ALA A 170 -27.01 -1.93 9.47
C ALA A 170 -28.43 -2.05 10.04
N ASN A 171 -28.84 -1.06 10.82
CA ASN A 171 -30.22 -0.95 11.31
C ASN A 171 -30.70 0.49 11.31
N VAL A 172 -32.01 0.63 11.11
CA VAL A 172 -32.69 1.92 11.13
C VAL A 172 -32.81 2.40 12.58
N VAL A 173 -32.53 3.67 12.80
CA VAL A 173 -32.64 4.35 14.08
C VAL A 173 -33.68 5.46 13.96
N GLU A 174 -34.74 5.33 14.76
CA GLU A 174 -35.81 6.31 14.90
C GLU A 174 -35.36 7.39 15.88
N GLY A 175 -34.75 8.46 15.36
CA GLY A 175 -34.30 9.61 16.16
C GLY A 175 -32.86 10.03 15.92
N GLY A 176 -32.27 10.67 16.94
CA GLY A 176 -30.90 11.18 16.91
C GLY A 176 -29.84 10.13 17.23
N GLU A 177 -28.58 10.52 17.12
CA GLU A 177 -27.44 9.76 17.67
C GLU A 177 -27.58 9.69 19.19
N SER A 178 -27.98 8.52 19.70
CA SER A 178 -28.08 8.25 21.13
C SER A 178 -27.22 7.06 21.52
N PHE A 179 -26.86 6.97 22.80
CA PHE A 179 -26.16 5.80 23.34
C PHE A 179 -26.96 4.51 23.18
N GLU A 180 -28.28 4.59 23.32
CA GLU A 180 -29.18 3.44 23.15
C GLU A 180 -29.17 2.92 21.72
N ALA A 181 -29.14 3.82 20.73
CA ALA A 181 -29.01 3.45 19.33
C ALA A 181 -27.67 2.78 19.04
N LEU A 182 -26.57 3.33 19.59
CA LEU A 182 -25.23 2.76 19.42
C LEU A 182 -25.12 1.37 20.07
N THR A 183 -25.54 1.23 21.32
CA THR A 183 -25.48 -0.04 22.06
C THR A 183 -26.33 -1.12 21.42
N THR A 184 -27.56 -0.80 21.03
CA THR A 184 -28.46 -1.73 20.37
C THR A 184 -27.92 -2.17 19.02
N GLY A 185 -27.45 -1.21 18.20
CA GLY A 185 -26.85 -1.49 16.91
C GLY A 185 -25.61 -2.38 17.04
N LEU A 186 -24.71 -2.03 17.96
CA LEU A 186 -23.49 -2.78 18.20
C LEU A 186 -23.77 -4.19 18.71
N GLN A 187 -24.60 -4.34 19.74
CA GLN A 187 -24.99 -5.65 20.27
C GLN A 187 -25.55 -6.56 19.17
N ASN A 188 -26.49 -6.06 18.37
CA ASN A 188 -27.09 -6.84 17.29
C ASN A 188 -26.05 -7.24 16.24
N ALA A 189 -25.14 -6.32 15.89
CA ALA A 189 -24.05 -6.60 14.97
C ALA A 189 -23.13 -7.71 15.49
N LEU A 190 -22.72 -7.63 16.77
CA LEU A 190 -21.83 -8.62 17.39
C LEU A 190 -22.49 -10.00 17.50
N TRP A 191 -23.78 -10.03 17.85
CA TRP A 191 -24.54 -11.27 17.94
C TRP A 191 -24.72 -11.93 16.57
N GLN A 192 -24.99 -11.15 15.51
CA GLN A 192 -25.08 -11.68 14.15
C GLN A 192 -23.72 -12.11 13.59
N ALA A 193 -22.65 -11.38 13.92
CA ALA A 193 -21.29 -11.76 13.55
C ALA A 193 -20.82 -13.03 14.27
N GLY A 194 -21.44 -13.38 15.40
CA GLY A 194 -21.08 -14.53 16.22
C GLY A 194 -19.76 -14.33 16.98
N GLY A 195 -19.30 -13.10 17.15
CA GLY A 195 -18.03 -12.78 17.81
C GLY A 195 -17.77 -11.29 17.92
N CYS A 196 -16.83 -10.94 18.82
CA CYS A 196 -16.46 -9.54 19.09
C CYS A 196 -15.09 -9.22 18.48
N PRO A 197 -14.93 -8.07 17.79
CA PRO A 197 -13.62 -7.59 17.38
C PRO A 197 -12.81 -7.17 18.61
N ARG A 198 -11.47 -7.21 18.51
CA ARG A 198 -10.60 -6.75 19.61
C ARG A 198 -10.71 -5.25 19.86
N GLU A 199 -10.80 -4.47 18.79
CA GLU A 199 -10.90 -3.01 18.79
C GLU A 199 -12.24 -2.59 18.20
N HIS A 200 -12.89 -1.65 18.87
CA HIS A 200 -14.06 -0.95 18.34
C HIS A 200 -13.75 0.55 18.19
N ARG A 201 -13.98 1.08 16.98
CA ARG A 201 -13.78 2.50 16.65
C ARG A 201 -15.08 3.12 16.18
N THR A 202 -15.40 4.31 16.70
CA THR A 202 -16.54 5.11 16.25
C THR A 202 -16.22 6.61 16.34
N ASP A 203 -16.62 7.34 15.31
CA ASP A 203 -16.36 8.79 15.18
C ASP A 203 -17.58 9.65 15.47
N SER A 204 -18.77 9.05 15.43
CA SER A 204 -20.06 9.72 15.69
C SER A 204 -20.19 10.21 17.14
N LEU A 205 -19.26 9.82 18.02
CA LEU A 205 -19.19 10.24 19.42
C LEU A 205 -19.03 11.76 19.63
N SER A 206 -18.53 12.48 18.62
CA SER A 206 -18.22 13.91 18.74
C SER A 206 -19.36 14.83 18.32
N ALA A 207 -20.28 14.35 17.48
CA ALA A 207 -21.36 15.16 16.90
C ALA A 207 -22.66 15.08 17.72
N ALA A 208 -22.80 14.08 18.59
CA ALA A 208 -24.00 13.80 19.35
C ALA A 208 -24.21 14.69 20.59
N PHE A 209 -23.20 15.42 21.07
CA PHE A 209 -23.29 16.11 22.38
C PHE A 209 -23.20 17.63 22.26
N ARG A 210 -24.21 18.31 22.80
CA ARG A 210 -24.24 19.77 22.98
C ARG A 210 -23.63 20.22 24.31
N ASN A 211 -23.47 19.31 25.28
CA ASN A 211 -23.03 19.59 26.66
C ASN A 211 -21.87 18.68 27.11
N LEU A 212 -20.93 19.24 27.88
CA LEU A 212 -19.74 18.53 28.41
C LEU A 212 -20.07 17.42 29.43
N THR A 213 -21.11 17.61 30.26
CA THR A 213 -21.54 16.63 31.27
C THR A 213 -22.12 15.36 30.65
N GLU A 214 -22.88 15.48 29.56
CA GLU A 214 -23.43 14.33 28.82
C GLU A 214 -22.31 13.52 28.13
N GLN A 215 -21.22 14.19 27.77
CA GLN A 215 -20.06 13.55 27.14
C GLN A 215 -19.27 12.65 28.12
N GLU A 216 -19.16 13.05 29.39
CA GLU A 216 -18.46 12.29 30.44
C GLU A 216 -19.25 11.05 30.86
N ASP A 217 -20.56 11.18 31.07
CA ASP A 217 -21.45 10.06 31.41
C ASP A 217 -21.48 9.03 30.26
N PHE A 218 -21.60 9.51 29.02
CA PHE A 218 -21.52 8.65 27.84
C PHE A 218 -20.19 7.90 27.75
N THR A 219 -19.07 8.58 27.97
CA THR A 219 -17.74 7.95 27.88
C THR A 219 -17.61 6.82 28.90
N THR A 220 -18.19 7.01 30.09
CA THR A 220 -18.23 5.98 31.14
C THR A 220 -19.10 4.79 30.73
N ARG A 221 -20.33 5.04 30.24
CA ARG A 221 -21.24 3.98 29.79
C ARG A 221 -20.71 3.22 28.58
N TYR A 222 -20.04 3.91 27.67
CA TYR A 222 -19.39 3.31 26.50
C TYR A 222 -18.17 2.46 26.90
N ALA A 223 -17.34 2.93 27.84
CA ALA A 223 -16.25 2.13 28.37
C ALA A 223 -16.77 0.84 29.03
N ALA A 224 -17.84 0.92 29.82
CA ALA A 224 -18.47 -0.24 30.43
C ALA A 224 -19.05 -1.23 29.39
N LEU A 225 -19.64 -0.73 28.30
CA LEU A 225 -20.10 -1.56 27.19
C LEU A 225 -18.94 -2.33 26.54
N LEU A 226 -17.84 -1.63 26.28
CA LEU A 226 -16.67 -2.25 25.66
C LEU A 226 -16.04 -3.30 26.58
N ASP A 227 -15.94 -3.02 27.87
CA ASP A 227 -15.46 -3.96 28.89
C ASP A 227 -16.33 -5.22 28.93
N HIS A 228 -17.66 -5.07 28.87
CA HIS A 228 -18.60 -6.19 28.80
C HIS A 228 -18.35 -7.13 27.62
N TYR A 229 -17.98 -6.59 26.47
CA TYR A 229 -17.67 -7.37 25.26
C TYR A 229 -16.17 -7.71 25.11
N GLY A 230 -15.33 -7.32 26.06
CA GLY A 230 -13.88 -7.53 26.00
C GLY A 230 -13.21 -6.79 24.83
N MET A 231 -13.71 -5.61 24.47
CA MET A 231 -13.22 -4.80 23.36
C MET A 231 -12.45 -3.58 23.86
N GLU A 232 -11.49 -3.10 23.07
CA GLU A 232 -10.77 -1.86 23.32
C GLU A 232 -11.32 -0.72 22.47
N GLY A 233 -11.67 0.38 23.13
CA GLY A 233 -12.20 1.59 22.49
C GLY A 233 -11.06 2.43 21.94
N THR A 234 -10.95 2.55 20.61
CA THR A 234 -9.94 3.40 19.98
C THR A 234 -10.57 4.67 19.41
N ARG A 235 -9.99 5.84 19.74
CA ARG A 235 -10.32 7.13 19.11
C ARG A 235 -9.35 7.41 17.95
N ASN A 236 -9.79 8.20 16.99
CA ASN A 236 -8.92 8.69 15.91
C ASN A 236 -7.92 9.74 16.43
N ASN A 237 -6.66 9.62 16.03
CA ASN A 237 -5.68 10.69 16.23
C ASN A 237 -6.08 11.88 15.36
N ARG A 238 -6.45 13.00 15.99
CA ARG A 238 -6.79 14.26 15.30
C ARG A 238 -5.59 14.70 14.44
N GLY A 239 -5.76 14.73 13.12
CA GLY A 239 -4.77 15.31 12.19
C GLY A 239 -4.20 14.39 11.11
N LEU A 240 -4.50 13.08 11.12
CA LEU A 240 -4.03 12.12 10.10
C LEU A 240 -5.19 11.59 9.25
N GLY A 241 -5.66 12.40 8.28
CA GLY A 241 -6.76 12.04 7.37
C GLY A 241 -6.52 10.81 6.49
N HIS A 242 -5.29 10.26 6.48
CA HIS A 242 -4.91 9.10 5.67
C HIS A 242 -5.42 7.77 6.26
N GLU A 243 -5.60 7.67 7.59
CA GLU A 243 -6.24 6.49 8.21
C GLU A 243 -7.76 6.45 7.97
N TYR A 244 -8.36 7.61 7.69
CA TYR A 244 -9.78 7.75 7.40
C TYR A 244 -10.18 7.29 6.01
N GLY A 245 -9.26 7.27 5.05
CA GLY A 245 -9.58 6.97 3.65
C GLY A 245 -10.22 5.59 3.47
N ALA A 246 -9.73 4.58 4.20
CA ALA A 246 -10.31 3.25 4.16
C ALA A 246 -11.67 3.20 4.85
N VAL A 247 -11.76 3.68 6.10
CA VAL A 247 -12.97 3.67 6.94
C VAL A 247 -14.13 4.42 6.30
N LYS A 248 -13.86 5.63 5.78
CA LYS A 248 -14.88 6.47 5.14
C LYS A 248 -15.39 5.84 3.85
N ASN A 249 -14.54 5.17 3.07
CA ASN A 249 -14.96 4.41 1.90
C ASN A 249 -15.77 3.15 2.25
N MET A 250 -15.56 2.53 3.43
CA MET A 250 -16.37 1.38 3.85
C MET A 250 -17.74 1.82 4.37
N CYS A 251 -17.78 2.81 5.27
CA CYS A 251 -19.03 3.28 5.87
C CYS A 251 -19.88 4.14 4.93
N CYS A 252 -19.27 4.82 3.95
CA CYS A 252 -20.02 5.60 2.96
C CYS A 252 -20.49 4.79 1.74
N SER A 253 -20.27 3.47 1.64
CA SER A 253 -20.77 2.69 0.49
C SER A 253 -22.30 2.71 0.38
N ILE A 254 -23.01 2.92 1.49
CA ILE A 254 -24.47 2.98 1.58
C ILE A 254 -25.05 4.31 1.07
N LYS A 255 -24.22 5.32 0.79
CA LYS A 255 -24.68 6.66 0.36
C LYS A 255 -24.97 6.79 -1.14
N ASN A 256 -24.87 5.72 -1.92
CA ASN A 256 -25.11 5.72 -3.37
C ASN A 256 -26.31 4.86 -3.76
#